data_AF-A0A8X6PRJ2-F1
#
_entry.id   AF-A0A8X6PRJ2-F1
#
_cell.length_a   1.000
_cell.length_b   1.000
_cell.length_c   1.000
_cell.angle_alpha   90.00
_cell.angle_beta   90.00
_cell.angle_gamma   90.00
#
_symmetry.space_group_name_H-M   'P 1'
#
loop_
_entity.id
_entity.type
_entity.pdbx_description
1 polymer ?
#
loop_
_entity_poly.entity_id
_entity_poly.type
_entity_poly.pdbx_seq_one_letter_code
_entity_poly.pdbx_strand_id
1 'polypeptide(L)'
;MTTVGCICSSGNQTLCDELGVCVEKLSVQYKEALEECVREYSKHGVGRCSEHEQCYESDETRWKIRDCIKGKVNQEKLNDKERTEMDNHLNCVRDLDKYCPTEN
;
A
#
# COMPACT_ATOMS: atom_id res chain seq x y z
N MET A 1 4.84 -13.79 2.75
CA MET A 1 5.20 -12.36 2.54
C MET A 1 4.21 -11.78 1.54
N THR A 2 3.63 -10.61 1.78
CA THR A 2 2.72 -9.96 0.79
C THR A 2 3.54 -9.20 -0.25
N THR A 3 3.03 -8.98 -1.47
CA THR A 3 3.68 -8.19 -2.52
C THR A 3 4.14 -6.82 -2.02
N VAL A 4 3.24 -6.10 -1.34
CA VAL A 4 3.58 -4.82 -0.67
C VAL A 4 4.72 -5.00 0.32
N GLY A 5 4.70 -6.06 1.12
CA GLY A 5 5.75 -6.31 2.10
C GLY A 5 7.11 -6.63 1.50
N CYS A 6 7.13 -7.33 0.37
CA CYS A 6 8.34 -7.52 -0.39
C CYS A 6 8.88 -6.20 -0.94
N ILE A 7 8.04 -5.41 -1.61
CA ILE A 7 8.45 -4.10 -2.15
C ILE A 7 9.03 -3.22 -1.04
N CYS A 8 8.33 -3.12 0.09
CA CYS A 8 8.75 -2.33 1.24
C CYS A 8 10.08 -2.79 1.85
N SER A 9 10.42 -4.07 1.72
CA SER A 9 11.64 -4.66 2.29
C SER A 9 12.77 -4.78 1.28
N SER A 10 12.52 -4.48 0.01
CA SER A 10 13.49 -4.67 -1.08
C SER A 10 14.64 -3.67 -1.06
N GLY A 11 14.51 -2.55 -0.34
CA GLY A 11 15.45 -1.43 -0.38
C GLY A 11 15.50 -0.70 -1.75
N ASN A 12 14.65 -1.09 -2.69
CA ASN A 12 14.63 -0.55 -4.05
C ASN A 12 13.66 0.65 -4.13
N GLN A 13 14.23 1.86 -4.17
CA GLN A 13 13.46 3.10 -4.27
C GLN A 13 12.54 3.12 -5.50
N THR A 14 12.97 2.58 -6.65
CA THR A 14 12.13 2.54 -7.86
C THR A 14 10.87 1.71 -7.66
N LEU A 15 10.96 0.54 -7.01
CA LEU A 15 9.78 -0.29 -6.71
C LEU A 15 8.84 0.41 -5.73
N CYS A 16 9.37 1.23 -4.83
CA CYS A 16 8.58 1.97 -3.88
C CYS A 16 7.92 3.22 -4.46
N ASP A 17 8.59 3.89 -5.40
CA ASP A 17 7.98 4.95 -6.20
C ASP A 17 6.84 4.37 -7.05
N GLU A 18 7.04 3.20 -7.68
CA GLU A 18 5.99 2.49 -8.43
C GLU A 18 4.83 2.05 -7.53
N LEU A 19 5.10 1.63 -6.30
CA LEU A 19 4.05 1.37 -5.31
C LEU A 19 3.25 2.64 -4.98
N GLY A 20 3.91 3.79 -4.88
CA GLY A 20 3.25 5.09 -4.75
C GLY A 20 2.32 5.39 -5.93
N VAL A 21 2.75 5.10 -7.16
CA VAL A 21 1.90 5.21 -8.36
C VAL A 21 0.68 4.27 -8.28
N CYS A 22 0.84 3.07 -7.73
CA CYS A 22 -0.31 2.17 -7.52
C CYS A 22 -1.27 2.71 -6.46
N VAL A 23 -0.78 3.32 -5.38
CA VAL A 23 -1.60 3.98 -4.35
C VAL A 23 -2.45 5.11 -4.96
N GLU A 24 -1.92 5.83 -5.97
CA GLU A 24 -2.69 6.86 -6.68
C GLU A 24 -3.90 6.32 -7.47
N LYS A 25 -4.03 5.00 -7.65
CA LYS A 25 -5.20 4.37 -8.30
C LYS A 25 -6.34 4.05 -7.33
N LEU A 26 -6.12 4.17 -6.02
CA LEU A 26 -7.16 3.98 -5.03
C LEU A 26 -8.30 4.99 -5.22
N SER A 27 -9.51 4.62 -4.81
CA SER A 27 -10.61 5.57 -4.76
C SER A 27 -10.35 6.67 -3.72
N VAL A 28 -11.02 7.81 -3.86
CA VAL A 28 -10.85 8.96 -2.95
C VAL A 28 -11.04 8.54 -1.49
N GLN A 29 -12.07 7.77 -1.18
CA GLN A 29 -12.34 7.30 0.18
C GLN A 29 -11.18 6.44 0.73
N TYR A 30 -10.56 5.60 -0.11
CA TYR A 30 -9.41 4.80 0.30
C TYR A 30 -8.15 5.65 0.47
N LYS A 31 -7.95 6.67 -0.36
CA LYS A 31 -6.82 7.60 -0.22
C LYS A 31 -6.93 8.41 1.07
N GLU A 32 -8.11 8.94 1.37
CA GLU A 32 -8.38 9.67 2.61
C GLU A 32 -8.17 8.78 3.84
N ALA A 33 -8.74 7.56 3.83
CA ALA A 33 -8.53 6.59 4.90
C ALA A 33 -7.05 6.20 5.05
N LEU A 34 -6.33 6.00 3.93
CA LEU A 34 -4.90 5.71 3.95
C LEU A 34 -4.12 6.88 4.54
N GLU A 35 -4.38 8.11 4.13
CA GLU A 35 -3.70 9.30 4.65
C GLU A 35 -3.92 9.45 6.16
N GLU A 36 -5.17 9.31 6.64
CA GLU A 36 -5.49 9.36 8.06
C GLU A 36 -4.77 8.28 8.85
N CYS A 37 -4.87 7.02 8.41
CA CYS A 37 -4.25 5.89 9.10
C CYS A 37 -2.72 5.97 9.08
N VAL A 38 -2.14 6.46 8.00
CA VAL A 38 -0.70 6.69 7.90
C VAL A 38 -0.27 7.78 8.87
N ARG A 39 -1.00 8.91 8.95
CA ARG A 39 -0.70 9.96 9.95
C ARG A 39 -0.80 9.45 11.40
N GLU A 40 -1.65 8.48 11.66
CA GLU A 40 -1.85 7.90 13.00
C GLU A 40 -0.73 6.92 13.39
N TYR A 41 -0.27 6.09 12.44
CA TYR A 41 0.61 4.96 12.72
C TYR A 41 2.03 5.05 12.14
N SER A 42 2.26 5.93 11.16
CA SER A 42 3.56 6.15 10.50
C SER A 42 3.98 7.61 10.66
N LYS A 43 5.18 7.82 11.21
CA LYS A 43 5.78 9.16 11.34
C LYS A 43 6.33 9.65 10.01
N HIS A 44 6.65 8.74 9.09
CA HIS A 44 7.35 9.04 7.85
C HIS A 44 6.47 9.01 6.59
N GLY A 45 5.19 8.66 6.71
CA GLY A 45 4.26 8.61 5.58
C GLY A 45 4.25 7.26 4.86
N VAL A 46 3.71 7.24 3.64
CA VAL A 46 3.82 6.13 2.67
C VAL A 46 4.85 6.52 1.61
N GLY A 47 5.65 5.57 1.13
CA GLY A 47 6.40 5.76 -0.12
C GLY A 47 7.90 6.00 0.00
N ARG A 48 8.47 6.05 1.22
CA ARG A 48 9.92 6.06 1.39
C ARG A 48 10.42 4.65 1.66
N CYS A 49 10.97 3.99 0.64
CA CYS A 49 11.86 2.86 0.86
C CYS A 49 13.27 3.27 0.48
N SER A 50 14.15 3.36 1.47
CA SER A 50 15.59 3.38 1.19
C SER A 50 16.18 2.03 1.58
N GLU A 51 17.48 1.83 1.31
CA GLU A 51 18.22 0.68 1.87
C GLU A 51 18.16 0.63 3.42
N HIS A 52 17.70 1.71 4.07
CA HIS A 52 17.65 1.87 5.52
C HIS A 52 16.25 2.12 6.09
N GLU A 53 15.23 2.33 5.25
CA GLU A 53 13.86 2.66 5.67
C GLU A 53 12.87 1.82 4.87
N GLN A 54 11.93 1.14 5.53
CA GLN A 54 10.82 0.48 4.86
C GLN A 54 9.68 1.47 4.57
N CYS A 55 8.91 1.22 3.51
CA CYS A 55 7.77 2.06 3.11
C CYS A 55 6.73 2.36 4.21
N TYR A 56 6.67 1.51 5.25
CA TYR A 56 5.81 1.66 6.42
C TYR A 56 6.59 1.55 7.74
N GLU A 57 7.90 1.75 7.75
CA GLU A 57 8.79 1.61 8.93
C GLU A 57 8.94 0.17 9.47
N SER A 58 7.86 -0.61 9.54
CA SER A 58 7.85 -2.01 9.96
C SER A 58 6.63 -2.79 9.43
N ASP A 59 6.71 -4.11 9.48
CA ASP A 59 5.56 -5.00 9.22
C ASP A 59 4.39 -4.74 10.19
N GLU A 60 4.69 -4.42 11.45
CA GLU A 60 3.67 -4.12 12.47
C GLU A 60 2.90 -2.84 12.12
N THR A 61 3.61 -1.78 11.77
CA THR A 61 3.02 -0.51 11.32
C THR A 61 2.16 -0.72 10.07
N ARG A 62 2.64 -1.50 9.10
CA ARG A 62 1.84 -1.87 7.91
C ARG A 62 0.54 -2.57 8.31
N TRP A 63 0.60 -3.50 9.26
CA TRP A 63 -0.58 -4.20 9.75
C TRP A 63 -1.57 -3.26 10.45
N LYS A 64 -1.10 -2.34 11.30
CA LYS A 64 -1.95 -1.32 11.96
C LYS A 64 -2.63 -0.41 10.95
N ILE A 65 -1.90 0.09 9.94
CA ILE A 65 -2.47 0.92 8.88
C ILE A 65 -3.54 0.15 8.10
N ARG A 66 -3.27 -1.10 7.72
CA ARG A 66 -4.25 -1.95 7.03
C ARG A 66 -5.52 -2.13 7.86
N ASP A 67 -5.38 -2.40 9.15
CA ASP A 67 -6.53 -2.63 10.03
C ASP A 67 -7.34 -1.34 10.25
N CYS A 68 -6.66 -0.21 10.42
CA CYS A 68 -7.29 1.11 10.46
C CYS A 68 -8.10 1.42 9.19
N ILE A 69 -7.56 1.16 8.00
CA ILE A 69 -8.28 1.38 6.73
C ILE A 69 -9.53 0.50 6.66
N LYS A 70 -9.46 -0.77 7.09
CA LYS A 70 -10.64 -1.66 7.13
C LYS A 70 -11.73 -1.14 8.06
N GLY A 71 -11.36 -0.48 9.16
CA GLY A 71 -12.32 0.15 10.07
C GLY A 71 -12.99 1.39 9.49
N LYS A 72 -12.32 2.10 8.56
CA LYS A 72 -12.82 3.34 7.95
C LYS A 72 -13.58 3.13 6.64
N VAL A 73 -13.20 2.13 5.85
CA VAL A 73 -13.81 1.88 4.54
C VAL A 73 -14.73 0.68 4.58
N ASN A 74 -16.01 0.90 4.29
CA ASN A 74 -16.97 -0.19 4.12
C ASN A 74 -16.98 -0.68 2.67
N GLN A 75 -16.34 -1.82 2.42
CA GLN A 75 -16.23 -2.42 1.10
C GLN A 75 -17.58 -2.76 0.44
N GLU A 76 -18.62 -3.06 1.23
CA GLU A 76 -19.95 -3.39 0.73
C GLU A 76 -20.70 -2.16 0.19
N LYS A 77 -20.26 -0.95 0.56
CA LYS A 77 -20.86 0.31 0.13
C LYS A 77 -20.17 0.96 -1.06
N LEU A 78 -19.09 0.35 -1.57
CA LEU A 78 -18.40 0.86 -2.75
C LEU A 78 -19.35 0.83 -3.96
N ASN A 79 -19.35 1.89 -4.74
CA ASN A 79 -20.01 1.91 -6.03
C ASN A 79 -19.13 1.24 -7.11
N ASP A 80 -19.66 1.06 -8.32
CA ASP A 80 -18.95 0.33 -9.38
C ASP A 80 -17.67 1.03 -9.85
N LYS A 81 -17.63 2.37 -9.79
CA LYS A 81 -16.43 3.15 -10.10
C LYS A 81 -15.35 2.88 -9.03
N GLU A 82 -15.71 2.94 -7.76
CA GLU A 82 -14.79 2.71 -6.65
C GLU A 82 -14.27 1.26 -6.63
N ARG A 83 -15.12 0.29 -6.99
CA ARG A 83 -14.69 -1.10 -7.19
C ARG A 83 -13.67 -1.21 -8.32
N THR A 84 -13.91 -0.55 -9.45
CA THR A 84 -12.97 -0.52 -10.59
C THR A 84 -11.63 0.12 -10.22
N GLU A 85 -11.65 1.20 -9.44
CA GLU A 85 -10.44 1.86 -8.91
C GLU A 85 -9.64 0.91 -8.00
N MET A 86 -10.33 0.17 -7.13
CA MET A 86 -9.71 -0.87 -6.31
C MET A 86 -9.11 -2.01 -7.14
N ASP A 87 -9.81 -2.48 -8.17
CA ASP A 87 -9.28 -3.51 -9.08
C ASP A 87 -8.04 -3.00 -9.84
N ASN A 88 -8.05 -1.75 -10.28
CA ASN A 88 -6.90 -1.11 -10.91
C ASN A 88 -5.70 -1.00 -9.97
N HIS A 89 -5.94 -0.66 -8.70
CA HIS A 89 -4.90 -0.65 -7.68
C HIS A 89 -4.32 -2.05 -7.46
N LEU A 90 -5.17 -3.07 -7.27
CA LEU A 90 -4.74 -4.45 -7.05
C LEU A 90 -3.95 -5.00 -8.23
N ASN A 91 -4.38 -4.72 -9.47
CA ASN A 91 -3.65 -5.12 -10.67
C ASN A 91 -2.28 -4.43 -10.75
N CYS A 92 -2.21 -3.14 -10.45
CA CYS A 92 -0.94 -2.41 -10.41
C CYS A 92 0.03 -3.01 -9.38
N VAL A 93 -0.44 -3.27 -8.15
CA VAL A 93 0.39 -3.91 -7.12
C VAL A 93 0.83 -5.31 -7.55
N ARG A 94 -0.05 -6.10 -8.19
CA ARG A 94 0.28 -7.43 -8.70
C ARG A 94 1.33 -7.40 -9.81
N ASP A 95 1.35 -6.37 -10.65
CA ASP A 95 2.38 -6.21 -11.67
C ASP A 95 3.77 -5.95 -11.07
N LEU A 96 3.83 -5.45 -9.83
CA LEU A 96 5.08 -5.29 -9.08
C LEU A 96 5.54 -6.61 -8.43
N ASP A 97 4.65 -7.59 -8.27
CA ASP A 97 4.97 -8.89 -7.67
C ASP A 97 6.02 -9.67 -8.48
N LYS A 98 6.12 -9.43 -9.79
CA LYS A 98 7.16 -10.04 -10.64
C LYS A 98 8.59 -9.65 -10.25
N TYR A 99 8.76 -8.57 -9.49
CA TYR A 99 10.05 -8.11 -8.98
C TYR A 99 10.34 -8.62 -7.56
N CYS A 100 9.40 -9.36 -6.99
CA CYS A 100 9.48 -9.98 -5.68
C CYS A 100 9.70 -11.48 -5.85
N PRO A 101 10.97 -11.95 -5.90
CA PRO A 101 11.24 -13.38 -6.02
C PRO A 101 10.58 -14.08 -4.82
N THR A 102 9.70 -15.03 -5.12
CA THR A 102 9.27 -16.02 -4.15
C THR A 102 10.50 -16.86 -3.84
N GLU A 103 11.09 -16.69 -2.66
CA GLU A 103 12.12 -17.61 -2.19
C GLU A 103 11.53 -19.03 -2.25
N ASN A 104 12.24 -19.91 -2.99
CA ASN A 104 12.05 -21.36 -2.95
C ASN A 104 12.47 -21.92 -1.59
#